data_AF-A0A534V943-F1
#
_entry.id   AF-A0A534V943-F1
#
_cell.length_a   1.000
_cell.length_b   1.000
_cell.length_c   1.000
_cell.angle_alpha   90.00
_cell.angle_beta   90.00
_cell.angle_gamma   90.00
#
_symmetry.space_group_name_H-M   'P 1'
#
loop_
_entity.id
_entity.type
_entity.pdbx_description
1 polymer ?
#
loop_
_entity_poly.entity_id
_entity_poly.type
_entity_poly.pdbx_seq_one_letter_code
_entity_poly.pdbx_strand_id
1 'polypeptide(L)'
;MKLWIVLLVILTASTWSGDAFNAEKTTYPPPRFPSYVKPPKSIDDVLPYARAAVRQTGGRTPLGLVEKGTVLIVTEATAEEMVLQAIRRAYEERGVKVQIVPDYELVGISKEEARKAREATRDFTSEQGYMEAERWISRQFADPGNPKKMAEGEETGPV
;
A
#
# COMPACT_ATOMS: atom_id res chain seq x y z
N MET A 1 -49.43 23.90 45.06
CA MET A 1 -49.81 22.96 43.98
C MET A 1 -49.48 23.42 42.56
N LYS A 2 -49.01 24.67 42.30
CA LYS A 2 -48.74 25.16 40.93
C LYS A 2 -47.29 25.00 40.44
N LEU A 3 -46.31 24.81 41.34
CA LEU A 3 -44.89 24.63 40.99
C LEU A 3 -44.56 23.22 40.46
N TRP A 4 -45.33 22.20 40.88
CA TRP A 4 -45.09 20.80 40.49
C TRP A 4 -45.50 20.52 39.05
N ILE A 5 -46.49 21.25 38.52
CA ILE A 5 -46.96 21.11 37.14
C ILE A 5 -45.91 21.66 36.16
N VAL A 6 -45.23 22.77 36.53
CA VAL A 6 -44.18 23.37 35.70
C VAL A 6 -42.95 22.46 35.60
N LEU A 7 -42.57 21.82 36.71
CA LEU A 7 -41.47 20.85 36.74
C LEU A 7 -41.77 19.61 35.89
N LEU A 8 -43.03 19.15 35.86
CA LEU A 8 -43.46 18.02 35.03
C LEU A 8 -43.43 18.36 33.53
N VAL A 9 -43.81 19.58 33.16
CA VAL A 9 -43.76 20.06 31.77
C VAL A 9 -42.32 20.21 31.26
N ILE A 10 -41.39 20.68 32.11
CA ILE A 10 -39.96 20.80 31.78
C ILE A 10 -39.30 19.41 31.68
N LEU A 11 -39.71 18.45 32.52
CA LEU A 11 -39.20 17.08 32.46
C LEU A 11 -39.68 16.35 31.19
N THR A 12 -40.92 16.60 30.74
CA THR A 12 -41.44 16.04 29.47
C THR A 12 -40.90 16.75 28.22
N ALA A 13 -40.48 18.02 28.32
CA ALA A 13 -39.87 18.75 27.21
C ALA A 13 -38.41 18.31 26.97
N SER A 14 -37.73 17.83 28.00
CA SER A 14 -36.32 17.39 27.91
C SER A 14 -36.16 15.97 27.33
N THR A 15 -37.24 15.20 27.18
CA THR A 15 -37.20 13.86 26.57
C THR A 15 -37.44 13.85 25.06
N TRP A 16 -37.64 15.03 24.44
CA TRP A 16 -37.94 15.15 23.01
C TRP A 16 -36.84 15.82 22.18
N SER A 17 -35.62 15.88 22.71
CA SER A 17 -34.42 16.21 21.94
C SER A 17 -33.42 15.05 22.02
N GLY A 18 -33.94 13.84 21.79
CA GLY A 18 -33.13 12.73 21.33
C GLY A 18 -32.88 12.91 19.83
N ASP A 19 -32.10 13.91 19.45
CA ASP A 19 -31.36 13.84 18.19
C ASP A 19 -30.34 12.72 18.36
N ALA A 20 -30.82 11.49 18.27
CA ALA A 20 -29.98 10.36 17.97
C ALA A 20 -29.22 10.77 16.72
N PHE A 21 -27.91 10.94 16.85
CA PHE A 21 -27.01 10.98 15.71
C PHE A 21 -27.39 9.80 14.83
N ASN A 22 -28.16 10.08 13.77
CA ASN A 22 -28.39 9.12 12.70
C ASN A 22 -27.02 8.98 12.07
N ALA A 23 -26.22 8.05 12.58
CA ALA A 23 -25.12 7.48 11.83
C ALA A 23 -25.76 7.06 10.51
N GLU A 24 -25.44 7.80 9.46
CA GLU A 24 -26.06 7.64 8.16
C GLU A 24 -25.93 6.16 7.80
N LYS A 25 -27.05 5.46 7.66
CA LYS A 25 -27.08 4.08 7.16
C LYS A 25 -26.77 4.04 5.66
N THR A 26 -25.90 4.94 5.18
CA THR A 26 -25.29 4.81 3.87
C THR A 26 -24.28 3.69 3.98
N THR A 27 -24.72 2.49 3.56
CA THR A 27 -23.82 1.38 3.28
C THR A 27 -22.77 1.89 2.30
N TYR A 28 -21.54 2.07 2.79
CA TYR A 28 -20.43 2.40 1.91
C TYR A 28 -20.30 1.28 0.87
N PRO A 29 -20.10 1.61 -0.41
CA PRO A 29 -19.80 0.58 -1.38
C PRO A 29 -18.56 -0.18 -0.87
N PRO A 30 -18.53 -1.51 -1.03
CA PRO A 30 -17.38 -2.29 -0.61
C PRO A 30 -16.12 -1.70 -1.27
N PRO A 31 -14.97 -1.69 -0.59
CA PRO A 31 -13.71 -1.22 -1.17
C PRO A 31 -13.49 -1.85 -2.54
N ARG A 32 -13.28 -1.02 -3.56
CA ARG A 32 -12.99 -1.47 -4.91
C ARG A 32 -11.60 -1.03 -5.29
N PHE A 33 -10.81 -1.98 -5.79
CA PHE A 33 -9.54 -1.63 -6.40
C PHE A 33 -9.80 -0.72 -7.62
N PRO A 34 -9.01 0.35 -7.83
CA PRO A 34 -9.29 1.28 -8.92
C PRO A 34 -9.18 0.58 -10.28
N SER A 35 -10.26 0.60 -11.08
CA SER A 35 -10.36 -0.16 -12.33
C SER A 35 -9.41 0.31 -13.45
N TYR A 36 -8.75 1.45 -13.27
CA TYR A 36 -7.75 1.98 -14.21
C TYR A 36 -6.36 1.38 -14.00
N VAL A 37 -6.09 0.74 -12.86
CA VAL A 37 -4.80 0.09 -12.59
C VAL A 37 -4.81 -1.26 -13.29
N LYS A 38 -4.31 -1.28 -14.53
CA LYS A 38 -4.10 -2.50 -15.29
C LYS A 38 -2.63 -2.92 -15.13
N PRO A 39 -2.36 -4.21 -14.84
CA PRO A 39 -0.98 -4.68 -14.80
C PRO A 39 -0.35 -4.47 -16.19
N PRO A 40 0.91 -4.02 -16.25
CA PRO A 40 1.62 -3.88 -17.52
C PRO A 40 1.73 -5.23 -18.21
N LYS A 41 1.56 -5.26 -19.52
CA LYS A 41 1.61 -6.51 -20.31
C LYS A 41 2.94 -6.65 -21.05
N SER A 42 3.65 -5.55 -21.21
CA SER A 42 4.88 -5.49 -22.00
C SER A 42 5.89 -4.51 -21.41
N ILE A 43 7.14 -4.67 -21.83
CA ILE A 43 8.25 -3.78 -21.46
C ILE A 43 7.94 -2.33 -21.89
N ASP A 44 7.32 -2.15 -23.06
CA ASP A 44 7.03 -0.82 -23.60
C ASP A 44 5.99 -0.06 -22.74
N ASP A 45 5.12 -0.77 -22.01
CA ASP A 45 4.20 -0.16 -21.04
C ASP A 45 4.94 0.40 -19.82
N VAL A 46 6.05 -0.26 -19.42
CA VAL A 46 6.85 0.10 -18.23
C VAL A 46 7.95 1.11 -18.57
N LEU A 47 8.42 1.11 -19.81
CA LEU A 47 9.59 1.87 -20.24
C LEU A 47 9.50 3.39 -19.99
N PRO A 48 8.35 4.08 -20.16
CA PRO A 48 8.22 5.50 -19.82
C PRO A 48 8.53 5.78 -18.34
N TYR A 49 8.10 4.89 -17.45
CA TYR A 49 8.34 5.00 -16.01
C TYR A 49 9.79 4.67 -15.67
N ALA A 50 10.37 3.66 -16.32
CA ALA A 50 11.79 3.34 -16.17
C ALA A 50 12.68 4.53 -16.58
N ARG A 51 12.37 5.22 -17.69
CA ARG A 51 13.07 6.44 -18.13
C ARG A 51 13.00 7.57 -17.10
N ALA A 52 11.83 7.75 -16.47
CA ALA A 52 11.68 8.73 -15.41
C ALA A 52 12.51 8.35 -14.17
N ALA A 53 12.45 7.08 -13.78
CA ALA A 53 13.19 6.54 -12.64
C ALA A 53 14.70 6.73 -12.79
N VAL A 54 15.28 6.35 -13.94
CA VAL A 54 16.72 6.53 -14.19
C VAL A 54 17.16 7.99 -14.30
N ARG A 55 16.25 8.97 -14.25
CA ARG A 55 16.57 10.41 -14.19
C ARG A 55 16.30 11.01 -12.81
N GLN A 56 15.70 10.24 -11.91
CA GLN A 56 15.31 10.70 -10.59
C GLN A 56 16.55 10.80 -9.67
N THR A 57 16.85 12.01 -9.22
CA THR A 57 18.02 12.31 -8.35
C THR A 57 17.69 12.35 -6.86
N GLY A 58 16.40 12.33 -6.48
CA GLY A 58 15.94 12.40 -5.09
C GLY A 58 15.05 11.23 -4.68
N GLY A 59 14.81 11.07 -3.38
CA GLY A 59 13.99 9.98 -2.81
C GLY A 59 14.83 8.85 -2.20
N ARG A 60 14.16 7.75 -1.82
CA ARG A 60 14.82 6.62 -1.11
C ARG A 60 15.77 5.82 -2.00
N THR A 61 15.55 5.83 -3.31
CA THR A 61 16.39 5.12 -4.30
C THR A 61 16.63 6.01 -5.52
N PRO A 62 17.56 6.97 -5.43
CA PRO A 62 17.83 7.90 -6.52
C PRO A 62 18.69 7.22 -7.61
N LEU A 63 18.04 6.70 -8.64
CA LEU A 63 18.69 6.02 -9.76
C LEU A 63 19.40 6.97 -10.74
N GLY A 64 19.06 8.26 -10.72
CA GLY A 64 19.54 9.27 -11.67
C GLY A 64 20.89 9.89 -11.36
N LEU A 65 21.50 9.59 -10.22
CA LEU A 65 22.81 10.15 -9.82
C LEU A 65 23.97 9.69 -10.71
N VAL A 66 23.75 8.67 -11.54
CA VAL A 66 24.76 8.16 -12.44
C VAL A 66 24.66 8.90 -13.77
N GLU A 67 25.68 9.71 -14.06
CA GLU A 67 25.79 10.47 -15.30
C GLU A 67 26.57 9.71 -16.39
N LYS A 68 27.66 9.03 -16.02
CA LYS A 68 28.52 8.24 -16.91
C LYS A 68 29.13 7.06 -16.15
N GLY A 69 29.38 5.95 -16.85
CA GLY A 69 30.09 4.78 -16.29
C GLY A 69 29.25 3.50 -16.25
N THR A 70 29.49 2.69 -15.22
CA THR A 70 28.83 1.40 -15.00
C THR A 70 28.01 1.44 -13.72
N VAL A 71 26.78 0.94 -13.76
CA VAL A 71 25.88 0.79 -12.61
C VAL A 71 25.71 -0.67 -12.29
N LEU A 72 25.89 -1.01 -11.01
CA LEU A 72 25.49 -2.30 -10.46
C LEU A 72 24.14 -2.12 -9.76
N ILE A 73 23.15 -2.89 -10.20
CA ILE A 73 21.84 -2.98 -9.56
C ILE A 73 21.75 -4.35 -8.91
N VAL A 74 21.63 -4.38 -7.59
CA VAL A 74 21.39 -5.61 -6.84
C VAL A 74 19.90 -5.76 -6.62
N THR A 75 19.33 -6.90 -7.02
CA THR A 75 17.88 -7.11 -7.02
C THR A 75 17.51 -8.30 -6.14
N GLU A 76 16.32 -8.26 -5.56
CA GLU A 76 15.76 -9.41 -4.85
C GLU A 76 15.38 -10.54 -5.81
N ALA A 77 15.32 -11.78 -5.32
CA ALA A 77 14.91 -12.97 -6.08
C ALA A 77 13.50 -12.88 -6.72
N THR A 78 12.64 -12.02 -6.17
CA THR A 78 11.25 -11.80 -6.59
C THR A 78 11.09 -10.63 -7.57
N ALA A 79 12.17 -9.95 -7.93
CA ALA A 79 12.11 -8.80 -8.83
C ALA A 79 11.59 -9.22 -10.22
N GLU A 80 10.67 -8.43 -10.76
CA GLU A 80 10.08 -8.73 -12.07
C GLU A 80 11.05 -8.44 -13.21
N GLU A 81 11.31 -9.46 -14.02
CA GLU A 81 12.28 -9.40 -15.11
C GLU A 81 11.91 -8.33 -16.15
N MET A 82 10.62 -8.13 -16.42
CA MET A 82 10.13 -7.09 -17.33
C MET A 82 10.56 -5.68 -16.90
N VAL A 83 10.49 -5.41 -15.60
CA VAL A 83 10.88 -4.11 -15.02
C VAL A 83 12.40 -3.94 -15.08
N LEU A 84 13.15 -5.00 -14.76
CA LEU A 84 14.62 -4.99 -14.84
C LEU A 84 15.12 -4.74 -16.27
N GLN A 85 14.47 -5.35 -17.26
CA GLN A 85 14.77 -5.12 -18.68
C GLN A 85 14.42 -3.68 -19.10
N ALA A 86 13.29 -3.12 -18.64
CA ALA A 86 12.93 -1.73 -18.89
C ALA A 86 13.96 -0.74 -18.31
N ILE A 87 14.42 -0.98 -17.07
CA ILE A 87 15.45 -0.17 -16.41
C ILE A 87 16.79 -0.27 -17.14
N ARG A 88 17.21 -1.48 -17.53
CA ARG A 88 18.43 -1.70 -18.33
C ARG A 88 18.38 -0.87 -19.62
N ARG A 89 17.29 -0.99 -20.39
CA ARG A 89 17.10 -0.25 -21.64
C ARG A 89 17.13 1.27 -21.41
N ALA A 90 16.49 1.75 -20.34
CA ALA A 90 16.46 3.17 -20.00
C ALA A 90 17.85 3.75 -19.63
N TYR A 91 18.71 2.96 -18.98
CA TYR A 91 20.10 3.36 -18.71
C TYR A 91 20.99 3.27 -19.95
N GLU A 92 20.80 2.26 -20.79
CA GLU A 92 21.51 2.12 -22.06
C GLU A 92 21.21 3.29 -23.01
N GLU A 93 19.96 3.78 -23.04
CA GLU A 93 19.57 5.01 -23.74
C GLU A 93 20.35 6.25 -23.25
N ARG A 94 20.85 6.24 -21.99
CA ARG A 94 21.70 7.29 -21.42
C ARG A 94 23.20 7.04 -21.62
N GLY A 95 23.58 5.94 -22.29
CA GLY A 95 24.98 5.55 -22.49
C GLY A 95 25.66 4.99 -21.22
N VAL A 96 24.87 4.53 -20.25
CA VAL A 96 25.37 3.94 -18.99
C VAL A 96 25.34 2.43 -19.10
N LYS A 97 26.43 1.75 -18.74
CA LYS A 97 26.48 0.27 -18.72
C LYS A 97 25.80 -0.25 -17.46
N VAL A 98 24.91 -1.23 -17.59
CA VAL A 98 24.19 -1.81 -16.44
C VAL A 98 24.58 -3.26 -16.21
N GLN A 99 24.98 -3.57 -14.99
CA GLN A 99 25.06 -4.93 -14.47
C GLN A 99 23.93 -5.12 -13.46
N ILE A 100 23.08 -6.10 -13.70
CA ILE A 100 22.00 -6.46 -12.77
C ILE A 100 22.39 -7.82 -12.21
N VAL A 101 22.57 -7.89 -10.90
CA VAL A 101 22.96 -9.12 -10.22
C VAL A 101 21.97 -9.37 -9.08
N PRO A 102 21.22 -10.48 -9.12
CA PRO A 102 20.36 -10.85 -8.03
C PRO A 102 21.13 -11.16 -6.73
N ASP A 103 20.52 -10.85 -5.60
CA ASP A 103 21.06 -11.11 -4.26
C ASP A 103 21.43 -12.59 -4.04
N TYR A 104 20.60 -13.52 -4.51
CA TYR A 104 20.82 -14.96 -4.38
C TYR A 104 22.10 -15.42 -5.09
N GLU A 105 22.49 -14.77 -6.20
CA GLU A 105 23.73 -15.07 -6.92
C GLU A 105 24.96 -14.57 -6.16
N LEU A 106 24.84 -13.46 -5.44
CA LEU A 106 25.90 -12.91 -4.60
C LEU A 106 26.15 -13.78 -3.35
N VAL A 107 25.09 -14.32 -2.77
CA VAL A 107 25.15 -15.15 -1.56
C VAL A 107 25.41 -16.64 -1.88
N GLY A 108 25.25 -17.04 -3.15
CA GLY A 108 25.49 -18.41 -3.61
C GLY A 108 24.39 -19.39 -3.23
N ILE A 109 23.16 -18.91 -3.03
CA ILE A 109 21.99 -19.73 -2.70
C ILE A 109 21.09 -19.91 -3.92
N SER A 110 20.23 -20.92 -3.88
CA SER A 110 19.28 -21.13 -4.99
C SER A 110 18.21 -20.04 -5.02
N LYS A 111 17.77 -19.65 -6.23
CA LYS A 111 16.69 -18.66 -6.42
C LYS A 111 15.41 -19.05 -5.68
N GLU A 112 15.07 -20.34 -5.67
CA GLU A 112 13.87 -20.84 -4.98
C GLU A 112 13.96 -20.71 -3.46
N GLU A 113 15.14 -20.95 -2.90
CA GLU A 113 15.37 -20.79 -1.46
C GLU A 113 15.34 -19.32 -1.06
N ALA A 114 15.97 -18.45 -1.85
CA ALA A 114 15.90 -17.01 -1.66
C ALA A 114 14.46 -16.48 -1.76
N ARG A 115 13.69 -16.96 -2.75
CA ARG A 115 12.28 -16.62 -2.91
C ARG A 115 11.45 -17.06 -1.70
N LYS A 116 11.61 -18.30 -1.24
CA LYS A 116 10.91 -18.81 -0.05
C LYS A 116 11.27 -18.04 1.21
N ALA A 117 12.55 -17.76 1.44
CA ALA A 117 12.98 -16.95 2.57
C ALA A 117 12.34 -15.56 2.53
N ARG A 118 12.25 -14.97 1.32
CA ARG A 118 11.62 -13.67 1.15
C ARG A 118 10.11 -13.73 1.38
N GLU A 119 9.41 -14.68 0.78
CA GLU A 119 7.97 -14.91 0.98
C GLU A 119 7.62 -15.16 2.45
N ALA A 120 8.45 -15.91 3.18
CA ALA A 120 8.28 -16.15 4.61
C ALA A 120 8.49 -14.89 5.48
N THR A 121 9.28 -13.93 4.98
CA THR A 121 9.56 -12.65 5.68
C THR A 121 8.75 -11.48 5.10
N ARG A 122 7.92 -11.72 4.08
CA ARG A 122 7.21 -10.66 3.36
C ARG A 122 5.92 -10.35 4.10
N ASP A 123 5.94 -9.26 4.85
CA ASP A 123 4.79 -8.85 5.65
C ASP A 123 3.65 -8.29 4.80
N PHE A 124 3.95 -7.69 3.63
CA PHE A 124 2.93 -7.01 2.82
C PHE A 124 3.07 -7.18 1.30
N THR A 125 1.96 -7.02 0.58
CA THR A 125 1.90 -6.98 -0.88
C THR A 125 1.34 -5.64 -1.36
N SER A 126 1.65 -5.19 -2.58
CA SER A 126 1.14 -3.92 -3.13
C SER A 126 -0.39 -3.89 -3.30
N GLU A 127 -1.06 -5.04 -3.20
CA GLU A 127 -2.51 -5.17 -3.23
C GLU A 127 -3.14 -4.92 -1.85
N GLN A 128 -2.35 -4.95 -0.78
CA GLN A 128 -2.78 -4.70 0.58
C GLN A 128 -2.73 -3.21 0.90
N GLY A 129 -3.80 -2.48 0.54
CA GLY A 129 -3.90 -1.03 0.73
C GLY A 129 -3.83 -0.54 2.18
N TYR A 130 -4.01 -1.43 3.17
CA TYR A 130 -3.93 -1.07 4.59
C TYR A 130 -2.49 -0.86 5.10
N MET A 131 -1.46 -1.12 4.30
CA MET A 131 -0.04 -0.96 4.69
C MET A 131 0.25 0.38 5.38
N GLU A 132 -0.28 1.49 4.83
CA GLU A 132 -0.06 2.84 5.37
C GLU A 132 -0.73 3.04 6.74
N ALA A 133 -1.80 2.30 7.01
CA ALA A 133 -2.57 2.34 8.24
C ALA A 133 -2.22 1.19 9.20
N GLU A 134 -1.44 0.19 8.80
CA GLU A 134 -1.18 -1.00 9.60
C GLU A 134 -0.63 -0.63 10.98
N ARG A 135 0.37 0.25 11.00
CA ARG A 135 1.00 0.68 12.25
C ARG A 135 0.04 1.45 13.16
N TRP A 136 -0.97 2.12 12.59
CA TRP A 136 -2.03 2.77 13.36
C TRP A 136 -3.00 1.72 13.90
N ILE A 137 -3.43 0.76 13.07
CA ILE A 137 -4.33 -0.33 13.44
C ILE A 137 -3.72 -1.20 14.55
N SER A 138 -2.48 -1.65 14.38
CA SER A 138 -1.81 -2.58 15.31
C SER A 138 -1.44 -1.96 16.65
N ARG A 139 -1.37 -0.62 16.74
CA ARG A 139 -0.96 0.08 17.97
C ARG A 139 -2.09 0.75 18.74
N GLN A 140 -3.18 1.13 18.07
CA GLN A 140 -4.27 1.89 18.70
C GLN A 140 -5.43 1.01 19.18
N PHE A 141 -5.56 -0.20 18.63
CA PHE A 141 -6.66 -1.10 18.96
C PHE A 141 -6.13 -2.29 19.77
N ALA A 142 -6.82 -2.59 20.89
CA ALA A 142 -6.51 -3.75 21.72
C ALA A 142 -6.75 -5.08 20.98
N ASP A 143 -7.73 -5.10 20.08
CA ASP A 143 -7.93 -6.15 19.08
C ASP A 143 -7.80 -5.55 17.67
N PRO A 144 -6.62 -5.69 17.02
CA PRO A 144 -6.39 -5.15 15.69
C PRO A 144 -7.05 -5.98 14.57
N GLY A 145 -7.64 -7.13 14.87
CA GLY A 145 -8.26 -8.00 13.86
C GLY A 145 -9.47 -7.36 13.19
N ASN A 146 -10.34 -6.71 13.97
CA ASN A 146 -11.58 -6.11 13.45
C ASN A 146 -11.33 -4.85 12.58
N PRO A 147 -10.49 -3.89 13.00
CA PRO A 147 -10.16 -2.72 12.16
C PRO A 147 -9.37 -3.10 10.90
N LYS A 148 -8.55 -4.15 10.95
CA LYS A 148 -7.83 -4.68 9.78
C LYS A 148 -8.81 -5.19 8.72
N LYS A 149 -9.79 -6.01 9.12
CA LYS A 149 -10.84 -6.52 8.23
C LYS A 149 -11.66 -5.42 7.58
N MET A 150 -11.99 -4.37 8.35
CA MET A 150 -12.65 -3.18 7.81
C MET A 150 -11.79 -2.47 6.75
N ALA A 151 -10.49 -2.32 6.99
CA ALA A 151 -9.57 -1.70 6.04
C ALA A 151 -9.35 -2.57 4.79
N GLU A 152 -9.49 -3.89 4.91
CA GLU A 152 -9.43 -4.85 3.81
C GLU A 152 -10.77 -5.00 3.05
N GLY A 153 -11.88 -4.49 3.61
CA GLY A 153 -13.20 -4.53 3.02
C GLY A 153 -14.03 -5.78 3.32
N GLU A 154 -13.65 -6.57 4.32
CA GLU A 154 -14.47 -7.66 4.85
C GLU A 154 -15.56 -7.08 5.77
N GLU A 155 -16.83 -7.40 5.48
CA GLU A 155 -17.95 -7.07 6.38
C GLU A 155 -17.78 -7.80 7.71
N THR A 156 -17.45 -7.05 8.77
CA THR A 156 -17.53 -7.55 10.13
C THR A 156 -18.87 -7.14 10.74
N GLY A 157 -19.60 -8.15 11.23
CA GLY A 157 -20.86 -7.95 11.94
C GLY A 157 -20.69 -7.08 13.20
N PRO A 158 -21.81 -6.55 13.74
CA PRO A 158 -21.76 -5.51 14.76
C PRO A 158 -21.06 -5.98 16.04
N VAL A 159 -20.26 -5.06 16.60
CA VAL A 159 -19.66 -5.09 17.94
C VAL A 159 -20.73 -4.92 19.01
#